data_AF-A0A535J1H2-F1
#
_entry.id   AF-A0A535J1H2-F1
#
_cell.length_a   1.000
_cell.length_b   1.000
_cell.length_c   1.000
_cell.angle_alpha   90.00
_cell.angle_beta   90.00
_cell.angle_gamma   90.00
#
_symmetry.space_group_name_H-M   'P 1'
#
loop_
_entity.id
_entity.type
_entity.pdbx_description
1 polymer ?
#
loop_
_entity_poly.entity_id
_entity_poly.type
_entity_poly.pdbx_seq_one_letter_code
_entity_poly.pdbx_strand_id
1 'polypeptide(L)' 'MRTDHPTAGPWPPGLCGPCIHGRVVKTAKGSRFLLCELSRTDPRFPRYPTLPVLACEGFEGSDRTPETTANRP' A
#
# COMPACT_ATOMS: atom_id res chain seq x y z
N MET A 1 15.34 0.36 -27.29
CA MET A 1 15.38 1.25 -26.12
C MET A 1 14.13 0.96 -25.29
N ARG A 2 14.21 0.04 -24.33
CA ARG A 2 13.13 -0.20 -23.37
C ARG A 2 13.64 0.28 -22.03
N THR A 3 13.23 1.49 -21.64
CA THR A 3 13.48 2.02 -20.30
C THR A 3 12.62 1.20 -19.35
N ASP A 4 13.24 0.28 -18.63
CA ASP A 4 12.69 -0.31 -17.42
C ASP A 4 12.63 0.81 -16.37
N HIS A 5 11.50 1.50 -16.29
CA HIS A 5 11.23 2.39 -15.19
C HIS A 5 10.92 1.53 -13.95
N PRO A 6 11.66 1.66 -12.84
CA PRO A 6 11.37 0.94 -11.59
C PRO A 6 10.20 1.59 -10.86
N THR A 7 9.04 1.77 -11.50
CA THR A 7 7.92 2.52 -10.88
C THR A 7 6.99 1.65 -10.04
N ALA A 8 7.10 0.32 -10.06
CA ALA A 8 6.19 -0.50 -9.30
C ALA A 8 6.87 -1.78 -8.82
N GLY A 9 7.47 -1.72 -7.63
CA GLY A 9 7.63 -2.93 -6.83
C GLY A 9 6.27 -3.63 -6.64
N PRO A 10 6.24 -4.89 -6.18
CA PRO A 10 4.99 -5.66 -6.00
C PRO A 10 4.04 -5.11 -4.93
N TRP A 11 4.29 -3.90 -4.43
CA TRP A 11 3.61 -3.26 -3.32
C TRP A 11 2.50 -2.33 -3.82
N PRO A 12 1.34 -2.29 -3.15
CA PRO A 12 0.28 -1.33 -3.45
C PRO A 12 0.80 0.12 -3.40
N PRO A 13 0.36 1.01 -4.31
CA PRO A 13 0.76 2.40 -4.28
C PRO A 13 0.14 3.15 -3.09
N GLY A 14 0.89 4.09 -2.50
CA GLY A 14 0.47 4.89 -1.35
C GLY A 14 0.85 4.26 0.00
N LEU A 15 0.26 4.78 1.08
CA LEU A 15 0.59 4.39 2.46
C LEU A 15 0.33 2.91 2.73
N CYS A 16 -0.67 2.31 2.11
CA CYS A 16 -0.97 0.90 2.37
C CYS A 16 0.02 -0.08 1.73
N GLY A 17 0.97 0.39 0.92
CA GLY A 17 2.05 -0.44 0.37
C GLY A 17 3.02 -0.96 1.43
N PRO A 18 3.67 -0.06 2.20
CA PRO A 18 4.57 -0.42 3.30
C PRO A 18 3.86 -0.68 4.64
N CYS A 19 2.53 -0.59 4.71
CA CYS A 19 1.77 -0.75 5.95
C CYS A 19 1.82 -2.20 6.47
N ILE A 20 2.05 -2.38 7.79
CA ILE A 20 2.02 -3.71 8.43
C ILE A 20 0.62 -4.35 8.40
N HIS A 21 -0.43 -3.52 8.37
CA HIS A 21 -1.83 -3.97 8.33
C HIS A 21 -2.32 -4.28 6.92
N GLY A 22 -1.54 -3.91 5.90
CA GLY A 22 -1.88 -4.09 4.49
C GLY A 22 -1.41 -5.46 3.99
N ARG A 23 -2.35 -6.34 3.64
CA ARG A 23 -2.06 -7.66 3.08
C ARG A 23 -2.42 -7.73 1.60
N VAL A 24 -1.45 -8.09 0.76
CA VAL A 24 -1.70 -8.32 -0.68
C VAL A 24 -2.26 -9.73 -0.90
N VAL A 25 -3.51 -9.81 -1.33
CA VAL A 25 -4.19 -11.05 -1.71
C VAL A 25 -4.10 -11.23 -3.22
N LYS A 26 -3.61 -12.40 -3.67
CA LYS A 26 -3.52 -12.76 -5.08
C LYS A 26 -4.63 -13.74 -5.43
N THR A 27 -5.31 -13.54 -6.55
CA THR A 27 -6.31 -14.48 -7.07
C THR A 27 -5.70 -15.40 -8.11
N ALA A 28 -6.36 -16.55 -8.36
CA ALA A 28 -5.93 -17.51 -9.38
C ALA A 28 -5.87 -16.90 -10.80
N LYS A 29 -6.63 -15.83 -11.05
CA LYS A 29 -6.62 -15.06 -12.31
C LYS A 29 -5.41 -14.11 -12.44
N GLY A 30 -4.53 -14.04 -11.45
CA GLY A 30 -3.37 -13.15 -11.45
C GLY A 30 -3.65 -11.72 -10.96
N SER A 31 -4.90 -11.40 -10.63
CA SER A 31 -5.26 -10.12 -10.02
C SER A 31 -4.75 -10.03 -8.59
N ARG A 32 -4.34 -8.84 -8.18
CA ARG A 32 -3.83 -8.57 -6.83
C ARG A 32 -4.70 -7.51 -6.19
N PHE A 33 -5.10 -7.74 -4.95
CA PHE A 33 -5.92 -6.83 -4.17
C PHE A 33 -5.22 -6.56 -2.85
N LEU A 34 -5.35 -5.34 -2.36
CA LEU A 34 -4.93 -4.99 -1.02
C LEU A 34 -6.10 -5.21 -0.07
N LEU A 35 -5.86 -5.96 1.00
CA LEU A 35 -6.78 -6.15 2.10
C LEU A 35 -6.23 -5.43 3.33
N CYS A 36 -7.04 -4.55 3.93
CA CYS A 36 -6.72 -3.92 5.21
C CYS A 36 -7.18 -4.83 6.34
N GLU A 37 -6.25 -5.36 7.14
CA GLU A 37 -6.58 -6.22 8.28
C GLU A 37 -7.19 -5.41 9.44
N LEU A 38 -6.92 -4.10 9.52
CA LEU A 38 -7.53 -3.20 10.51
C LEU A 38 -9.05 -3.13 10.41
N SER A 39 -9.60 -3.29 9.21
CA SER A 39 -11.06 -3.34 8.97
C SER A 39 -11.76 -4.45 9.77
N ARG A 40 -11.00 -5.47 10.21
CA ARG A 40 -11.53 -6.57 11.04
C ARG A 40 -11.76 -6.16 12.50
N THR A 41 -10.95 -5.25 13.01
CA THR A 41 -11.03 -4.76 14.40
C THR A 41 -11.77 -3.44 14.49
N ASP A 42 -11.63 -2.58 13.48
CA ASP A 42 -12.24 -1.26 13.42
C ASP A 42 -13.01 -1.07 12.10
N PRO A 43 -14.36 -0.96 12.16
CA PRO A 43 -15.20 -0.82 10.98
C PRO A 43 -15.06 0.54 10.27
N ARG A 44 -14.35 1.53 10.86
CA ARG A 44 -14.05 2.81 10.21
C ARG A 44 -13.11 2.62 9.02
N PHE A 45 -12.34 1.54 9.01
CA PHE A 45 -11.41 1.24 7.94
C PHE A 45 -12.07 0.35 6.87
N PRO A 46 -11.99 0.71 5.59
CA PRO A 46 -12.51 -0.12 4.52
C PRO A 46 -11.66 -1.38 4.33
N ARG A 47 -12.29 -2.55 4.20
CA ARG A 47 -11.61 -3.84 4.01
C ARG A 47 -10.76 -3.87 2.74
N TYR A 48 -11.23 -3.19 1.70
CA TYR A 48 -10.55 -3.01 0.42
C TYR A 48 -10.48 -1.51 0.11
N PRO A 49 -9.45 -0.79 0.60
CA PRO A 49 -9.32 0.64 0.34
C PRO A 49 -9.06 0.92 -1.15
N THR A 50 -9.58 2.03 -1.64
CA THR A 50 -9.31 2.52 -2.99
C THR A 50 -7.87 3.04 -3.06
N LEU A 51 -7.08 2.50 -3.97
CA LEU A 51 -5.68 2.87 -4.17
C LEU A 51 -5.54 4.03 -5.19
N PRO A 52 -4.56 4.93 -5.03
CA PRO A 52 -3.56 4.99 -3.95
C PRO A 52 -4.13 5.62 -2.66
N VAL A 53 -3.81 5.02 -1.51
CA VAL A 53 -4.19 5.60 -0.21
C VAL A 53 -3.16 6.66 0.17
N LEU A 54 -3.60 7.92 0.22
CA LEU A 54 -2.73 9.06 0.56
C LEU A 54 -2.79 9.44 2.04
N ALA A 55 -3.88 9.10 2.72
CA ALA A 55 -4.08 9.35 4.15
C ALA A 55 -4.76 8.14 4.79
N CYS A 56 -4.21 7.65 5.89
CA CYS A 56 -4.77 6.57 6.69
C CYS A 56 -4.40 6.80 8.16
N GLU A 57 -5.40 6.96 9.02
CA GLU A 57 -5.20 7.24 10.46
C GLU A 57 -4.59 6.04 11.22
N GLY A 58 -4.76 4.83 10.70
CA GLY A 58 -4.20 3.58 11.23
C GLY A 58 -3.01 3.07 10.43
N PHE A 59 -2.32 3.93 9.68
CA PHE A 59 -1.10 3.52 8.98
C PHE A 59 0.03 3.26 9.96
N GLU A 60 0.56 2.04 9.93
CA GLU A 60 1.78 1.67 10.63
C GLU A 60 2.79 1.16 9.60
N GLY A 61 3.82 1.94 9.32
CA GLY A 61 4.86 1.57 8.37
C GLY A 61 5.73 0.45 8.91
N SER A 62 5.89 -0.64 8.15
CA SER A 62 7.07 -1.49 8.36
C SER A 62 8.28 -0.67 7.92
N ASP A 63 9.39 -0.73 8.66
CA ASP A 63 10.66 0.00 8.48
C ASP A 63 11.22 0.10 7.03
N ARG A 64 10.63 -0.62 6.06
CA ARG A 64 10.76 -0.41 4.61
C ARG A 64 10.03 0.85 4.11
N THR A 65 10.12 1.96 4.83
CA THR A 65 9.71 3.24 4.26
C THR A 65 10.65 3.54 3.09
N PRO A 66 10.17 3.74 1.85
CA PRO A 66 10.96 4.54 0.91
C PRO A 66 11.03 5.91 1.56
N GLU A 67 12.19 6.22 2.12
CA GLU A 67 12.59 7.54 2.58
C GLU A 67 12.09 8.53 1.53
N THR A 68 10.91 9.12 1.79
CA THR A 68 10.43 10.25 1.02
C THR A 68 11.27 11.37 1.55
N THR A 69 12.49 11.46 1.00
CA THR A 69 13.41 12.55 1.24
C THR A 69 12.59 13.81 1.02
N ALA A 70 12.36 14.47 2.15
CA ALA A 70 11.81 15.78 2.22
C ALA A 70 12.46 16.69 1.17
N ASN A 71 11.62 17.57 0.61
CA ASN A 71 12.01 18.91 0.19
C ASN A 71 12.69 19.06 -1.19
N ARG A 72 12.11 19.92 -2.03
CA ARG A 72 12.89 20.83 -2.85
C ARG A 72 12.13 22.17 -2.95
N PRO A 73 12.74 23.30 -2.55
CA PRO A 73 12.15 24.63 -2.74
C PRO A 73 12.04 25.01 -4.21
#